data_AF-A0A976C955-F1
#
_entry.id   AF-A0A976C955-F1
#
_cell.length_a   1.000
_cell.length_b   1.000
_cell.length_c   1.000
_cell.angle_alpha   90.00
_cell.angle_beta   90.00
_cell.angle_gamma   90.00
#
_symmetry.space_group_name_H-M   'P 1'
#
loop_
_entity.id
_entity.type
_entity.pdbx_description
1 polymer ?
#
loop_
_entity_poly.entity_id
_entity_poly.type
_entity_poly.pdbx_seq_one_letter_code
_entity_poly.pdbx_strand_id
1 'polypeptide(L)'
;MKRFFAYIKNMKRRNKFLLGLALWAVWGLIDVNNWQKAPLRDAAIALDINKSGGINTVGVTASKTYFDIDNDNFKERVAWLTVGDGWLARDANNNGKIDNQNELFGDGGGLKAYQKLAALNTNNTGTSANIINSADSAWSSLRVWIDGNANGVSEAAELKTLASLGITSLSLETSVGSLKSTFVMNGTTHHAQDIFVATDQMDSWYKGTASEITPLSLTLPRSRGYGDVKSLHYAASSSTTLATKLQELDNLSLSGLDSYYTKLEAMIEEWTGVTTIARNSIHRFVDARHVAMMEKFSGLGAGSFMKSFDLGFTTFNPEHFIGVESGYNTVMNEFSSRFIAQGALAHVFGDPTYSFSDDKLKFSLSHTQILANAKANVPTDATDINVYWSEVARTLLEYSSEFGLTETAMHAAITAEVGYAVTVNQPWSMVSGWHSGR
;
A
#
# COMPACT_ATOMS: atom_id res chain seq x y z
N MET A 1 -17.61 12.95 3.07
CA MET A 1 -16.91 13.97 3.92
C MET A 1 -16.56 13.51 5.34
N LYS A 2 -17.49 13.20 6.28
CA LYS A 2 -17.09 12.83 7.68
C LYS A 2 -16.20 11.58 7.78
N ARG A 3 -16.47 10.53 7.00
CA ARG A 3 -15.61 9.32 6.91
C ARG A 3 -14.23 9.61 6.32
N PHE A 4 -14.17 10.53 5.35
CA PHE A 4 -12.94 10.99 4.71
C PHE A 4 -12.04 11.80 5.66
N PHE A 5 -12.59 12.75 6.42
CA PHE A 5 -11.80 13.45 7.44
C PHE A 5 -11.32 12.52 8.56
N ALA A 6 -12.07 11.47 8.91
CA ALA A 6 -11.62 10.44 9.83
C ALA A 6 -10.48 9.59 9.22
N TYR A 7 -10.56 9.27 7.93
CA TYR A 7 -9.51 8.56 7.18
C TYR A 7 -8.23 9.39 7.10
N ILE A 8 -8.30 10.66 6.68
CA ILE A 8 -7.19 11.62 6.69
C ILE A 8 -6.59 11.79 8.08
N LYS A 9 -7.42 11.93 9.11
CA LYS A 9 -6.95 12.08 10.50
C LYS A 9 -6.24 10.82 11.01
N ASN A 10 -6.66 9.63 10.57
CA ASN A 10 -5.98 8.38 10.90
C ASN A 10 -4.69 8.18 10.09
N MET A 11 -4.65 8.55 8.81
CA MET A 11 -3.41 8.55 8.02
C MET A 11 -2.38 9.54 8.55
N LYS A 12 -2.79 10.77 8.91
CA LYS A 12 -1.91 11.76 9.55
C LYS A 12 -1.26 11.25 10.84
N ARG A 13 -1.88 10.30 11.53
CA ARG A 13 -1.33 9.66 12.74
C ARG A 13 -0.38 8.49 12.44
N ARG A 14 -0.36 7.97 11.22
CA ARG A 14 0.35 6.74 10.85
C ARG A 14 1.45 6.97 9.82
N ASN A 15 1.21 7.77 8.78
CA ASN A 15 2.17 8.03 7.71
C ASN A 15 1.79 9.28 6.88
N LYS A 16 2.72 10.25 6.73
CA LYS A 16 2.53 11.45 5.91
C LYS A 16 2.57 11.15 4.39
N PHE A 17 3.25 10.09 3.96
CA PHE A 17 3.24 9.58 2.58
C PHE A 17 1.82 9.26 2.10
N LEU A 18 1.11 8.41 2.85
CA LEU A 18 -0.27 8.01 2.55
C LEU A 18 -1.22 9.22 2.59
N LEU A 19 -0.94 10.19 3.45
CA LEU A 19 -1.69 11.45 3.49
C LEU A 19 -1.48 12.28 2.21
N GLY A 20 -0.26 12.36 1.68
CA GLY A 20 0.03 13.04 0.42
C GLY A 20 -0.71 12.42 -0.76
N LEU A 21 -0.66 11.10 -0.88
CA LEU A 21 -1.43 10.34 -1.87
C LEU A 21 -2.94 10.51 -1.70
N ALA A 22 -3.44 10.55 -0.46
CA ALA A 22 -4.86 10.75 -0.17
C ALA A 22 -5.36 12.19 -0.35
N LEU A 23 -4.47 13.19 -0.25
CA LEU A 23 -4.79 14.58 -0.58
C LEU A 23 -4.81 14.78 -2.10
N TRP A 24 -3.77 14.33 -2.81
CA TRP A 24 -3.72 14.27 -4.28
C TRP A 24 -5.04 13.79 -4.84
N ALA A 25 -5.44 12.69 -4.25
CA ALA A 25 -6.65 12.01 -4.53
C ALA A 25 -7.86 12.97 -4.60
N VAL A 26 -8.14 13.65 -3.50
CA VAL A 26 -9.34 14.48 -3.35
C VAL A 26 -9.35 15.72 -4.22
N TRP A 27 -8.17 16.29 -4.49
CA TRP A 27 -8.02 17.44 -5.39
C TRP A 27 -8.12 17.04 -6.87
N GLY A 28 -7.93 15.76 -7.22
CA GLY A 28 -8.08 15.22 -8.57
C GLY A 28 -9.52 14.92 -9.02
N LEU A 29 -10.55 15.34 -8.28
CA LEU A 29 -11.98 15.07 -8.57
C LEU A 29 -12.36 13.61 -8.84
N ILE A 30 -11.59 12.65 -8.32
CA ILE A 30 -12.10 11.28 -8.20
C ILE A 30 -13.08 11.31 -7.04
N ASP A 31 -14.31 10.89 -7.32
CA ASP A 31 -15.38 10.81 -6.32
C ASP A 31 -14.81 10.11 -5.08
N VAL A 32 -14.64 10.89 -4.01
CA VAL A 32 -14.03 10.45 -2.75
C VAL A 32 -14.87 9.35 -2.08
N ASN A 33 -16.11 9.16 -2.53
CA ASN A 33 -16.97 8.06 -2.13
C ASN A 33 -16.79 6.79 -2.99
N ASN A 34 -16.07 6.89 -4.12
CA ASN A 34 -15.72 5.80 -5.04
C ASN A 34 -14.20 5.50 -5.08
N TRP A 35 -13.34 6.19 -4.35
CA TRP A 35 -11.92 5.83 -4.24
C TRP A 35 -11.70 4.43 -3.67
N GLN A 36 -12.48 4.09 -2.65
CA GLN A 36 -12.56 2.73 -2.08
C GLN A 36 -13.31 1.76 -3.01
N LYS A 37 -13.72 2.20 -4.21
CA LYS A 37 -14.50 1.43 -5.19
C LYS A 37 -13.81 1.31 -6.55
N ALA A 38 -12.56 1.73 -6.71
CA ALA A 38 -11.80 1.25 -7.86
C ALA A 38 -11.72 -0.30 -7.77
N PRO A 39 -11.98 -1.00 -8.87
CA PRO A 39 -12.88 -2.14 -8.91
C PRO A 39 -12.16 -3.46 -8.63
N LEU A 40 -11.78 -3.70 -7.40
CA LEU A 40 -11.50 -5.06 -6.93
C LEU A 40 -12.56 -5.39 -5.91
N ARG A 41 -13.71 -5.78 -6.45
CA ARG A 41 -14.86 -6.29 -5.69
C ARG A 41 -14.59 -7.75 -5.33
N ASP A 42 -13.46 -8.01 -4.71
CA ASP A 42 -13.14 -9.36 -4.31
C ASP A 42 -13.99 -9.74 -3.10
N ALA A 43 -14.68 -10.85 -3.28
CA ALA A 43 -15.67 -11.35 -2.37
C ALA A 43 -15.36 -12.81 -2.10
N ALA A 44 -15.58 -13.27 -0.88
CA ALA A 44 -15.39 -14.65 -0.53
C ALA A 44 -16.55 -15.15 0.34
N ILE A 45 -16.80 -16.46 0.28
CA ILE A 45 -17.82 -17.09 1.11
C ILE A 45 -17.35 -17.13 2.57
N ALA A 46 -18.08 -16.42 3.42
CA ALA A 46 -17.97 -16.48 4.86
C ALA A 46 -19.08 -17.33 5.46
N LEU A 47 -18.77 -18.02 6.56
CA LEU A 47 -19.66 -18.88 7.33
C LEU A 47 -19.83 -18.33 8.75
N ASP A 48 -21.08 -18.19 9.20
CA ASP A 48 -21.46 -17.81 10.57
C ASP A 48 -21.21 -19.00 11.51
N ILE A 49 -19.94 -19.22 11.89
CA ILE A 49 -19.53 -20.33 12.74
C ILE A 49 -19.89 -20.07 14.21
N ASN A 50 -19.87 -18.81 14.65
CA ASN A 50 -20.21 -18.42 16.03
C ASN A 50 -21.72 -18.34 16.29
N LYS A 51 -22.56 -18.48 15.26
CA LYS A 51 -24.03 -18.55 15.35
C LYS A 51 -24.65 -17.21 15.77
N SER A 52 -24.04 -16.11 15.34
CA SER A 52 -24.50 -14.76 15.65
C SER A 52 -25.75 -14.34 14.86
N GLY A 53 -26.15 -15.11 13.84
CA GLY A 53 -27.30 -14.84 12.99
C GLY A 53 -26.93 -14.12 11.68
N GLY A 54 -25.65 -14.03 11.35
CA GLY A 54 -25.13 -13.37 10.16
C GLY A 54 -23.60 -13.27 10.15
N ILE A 55 -23.06 -12.61 9.12
CA ILE A 55 -21.62 -12.36 8.99
C ILE A 55 -21.28 -10.96 9.48
N ASN A 56 -20.31 -10.85 10.38
CA ASN A 56 -19.83 -9.56 10.91
C ASN A 56 -18.38 -9.29 10.49
N THR A 57 -18.06 -8.02 10.23
CA THR A 57 -16.70 -7.60 9.84
C THR A 57 -16.19 -6.41 10.66
N VAL A 58 -14.88 -6.38 10.85
CA VAL A 58 -14.14 -5.19 11.26
C VAL A 58 -13.80 -4.39 10.01
N GLY A 59 -14.30 -3.15 9.93
CA GLY A 59 -14.04 -2.29 8.78
C GLY A 59 -12.55 -1.99 8.58
N VAL A 60 -12.14 -1.81 7.32
CA VAL A 60 -10.73 -1.65 6.89
C VAL A 60 -9.92 -0.63 7.71
N THR A 61 -10.53 0.48 8.11
CA THR A 61 -9.85 1.53 8.89
C THR A 61 -9.49 1.08 10.32
N ALA A 62 -10.24 0.15 10.90
CA ALA A 62 -9.99 -0.43 12.22
C ALA A 62 -9.23 -1.77 12.14
N SER A 63 -9.33 -2.48 11.01
CA SER A 63 -8.63 -3.74 10.77
C SER A 63 -7.11 -3.61 10.87
N LYS A 64 -6.42 -4.65 11.33
CA LYS A 64 -4.95 -4.76 11.25
C LYS A 64 -4.52 -5.89 10.32
N THR A 65 -5.47 -6.46 9.61
CA THR A 65 -5.30 -7.64 8.77
C THR A 65 -4.82 -7.23 7.39
N TYR A 66 -3.81 -7.95 6.89
CA TYR A 66 -3.31 -7.82 5.53
C TYR A 66 -3.46 -9.16 4.80
N PHE A 67 -4.11 -9.16 3.65
CA PHE A 67 -4.35 -10.36 2.85
C PHE A 67 -4.35 -10.00 1.36
N ASP A 68 -3.83 -10.91 0.55
CA ASP A 68 -3.75 -10.79 -0.91
C ASP A 68 -5.12 -11.15 -1.51
N ILE A 69 -5.97 -10.12 -1.60
CA ILE A 69 -7.39 -10.31 -1.89
C ILE A 69 -7.68 -10.28 -3.39
N ASP A 70 -6.75 -9.79 -4.20
CA ASP A 70 -6.90 -9.66 -5.65
C ASP A 70 -5.91 -10.51 -6.48
N ASN A 71 -5.02 -11.25 -5.80
CA ASN A 71 -4.06 -12.19 -6.38
C ASN A 71 -2.93 -11.55 -7.17
N ASP A 72 -2.44 -10.39 -6.77
CA ASP A 72 -1.34 -9.69 -7.44
C ASP A 72 0.04 -9.88 -6.75
N ASN A 73 0.07 -10.65 -5.65
CA ASN A 73 1.21 -10.90 -4.74
C ASN A 73 1.52 -9.75 -3.77
N PHE A 74 0.65 -8.77 -3.64
CA PHE A 74 0.63 -7.81 -2.55
C PHE A 74 -0.42 -8.26 -1.54
N LYS A 75 -0.21 -7.91 -0.27
CA LYS A 75 -1.21 -8.06 0.78
C LYS A 75 -1.70 -6.67 1.12
N GLU A 76 -2.97 -6.42 0.87
CA GLU A 76 -3.59 -5.15 1.12
C GLU A 76 -4.20 -5.17 2.50
N ARG A 77 -4.29 -4.00 3.12
CA ARG A 77 -5.07 -3.89 4.34
C ARG A 77 -6.55 -4.08 4.01
N VAL A 78 -7.17 -5.08 4.62
CA VAL A 78 -8.53 -5.51 4.29
C VAL A 78 -9.45 -5.41 5.50
N ALA A 79 -10.71 -5.07 5.27
CA ALA A 79 -11.77 -5.37 6.22
C ALA A 79 -11.80 -6.90 6.43
N TRP A 80 -12.04 -7.33 7.66
CA TRP A 80 -11.87 -8.74 8.02
C TRP A 80 -13.04 -9.27 8.80
N LEU A 81 -13.25 -10.59 8.79
CA LEU A 81 -14.26 -11.24 9.63
C LEU A 81 -14.00 -10.95 11.10
N THR A 82 -15.07 -10.78 11.88
CA THR A 82 -14.93 -10.77 13.34
C THR A 82 -14.55 -12.15 13.85
N VAL A 83 -13.84 -12.20 14.97
CA VAL A 83 -13.42 -13.46 15.60
C VAL A 83 -14.61 -14.41 15.77
N GLY A 84 -14.44 -15.63 15.29
CA GLY A 84 -15.42 -16.71 15.43
C GLY A 84 -16.28 -16.97 14.21
N ASP A 85 -16.28 -16.11 13.19
CA ASP A 85 -16.72 -16.47 11.83
C ASP A 85 -15.54 -17.06 11.05
N GLY A 86 -15.80 -17.72 9.92
CA GLY A 86 -14.74 -18.35 9.12
C GLY A 86 -14.92 -18.22 7.62
N TRP A 87 -13.81 -18.12 6.90
CA TRP A 87 -13.79 -18.15 5.44
C TRP A 87 -13.87 -19.60 4.95
N LEU A 88 -14.74 -19.87 3.98
CA LEU A 88 -14.69 -21.12 3.23
C LEU A 88 -13.49 -21.08 2.28
N ALA A 89 -12.63 -22.08 2.40
CA ALA A 89 -11.35 -22.10 1.72
C ALA A 89 -11.00 -23.48 1.18
N ARG A 90 -10.06 -23.50 0.25
CA ARG A 90 -9.44 -24.70 -0.30
C ARG A 90 -8.00 -24.35 -0.68
N ASP A 91 -7.05 -24.99 -0.02
CA ASP A 91 -5.63 -24.91 -0.35
C ASP A 91 -5.42 -25.48 -1.76
N ALA A 92 -5.24 -24.59 -2.74
CA ALA A 92 -5.25 -24.94 -4.16
C ALA A 92 -3.86 -25.37 -4.63
N ASN A 93 -2.81 -24.88 -3.97
CA ASN A 93 -1.42 -25.15 -4.30
C ASN A 93 -0.76 -26.21 -3.38
N ASN A 94 -1.48 -26.69 -2.37
CA ASN A 94 -1.06 -27.67 -1.36
C ASN A 94 0.13 -27.21 -0.49
N ASN A 95 0.23 -25.93 -0.18
CA ASN A 95 1.29 -25.38 0.66
C ASN A 95 0.95 -25.40 2.17
N GLY A 96 -0.23 -25.89 2.54
CA GLY A 96 -0.72 -25.99 3.90
C GLY A 96 -1.26 -24.68 4.48
N LYS A 97 -1.45 -23.65 3.66
CA LYS A 97 -1.93 -22.32 4.04
C LYS A 97 -3.00 -21.86 3.06
N ILE A 98 -3.72 -20.83 3.50
CA ILE A 98 -4.59 -20.01 2.66
C ILE A 98 -3.93 -18.64 2.61
N ASP A 99 -3.32 -18.29 1.49
CA ASP A 99 -2.44 -17.12 1.39
C ASP A 99 -2.84 -16.10 0.32
N ASN A 100 -3.87 -16.41 -0.47
CA ASN A 100 -4.43 -15.51 -1.47
C ASN A 100 -5.90 -15.86 -1.79
N GLN A 101 -6.55 -14.98 -2.52
CA GLN A 101 -7.96 -15.10 -2.91
C GLN A 101 -8.28 -16.31 -3.81
N ASN A 102 -7.34 -16.89 -4.56
CA ASN A 102 -7.61 -18.12 -5.32
C ASN A 102 -7.88 -19.34 -4.42
N GLU A 103 -7.45 -19.27 -3.17
CA GLU A 103 -7.66 -20.31 -2.15
C GLU A 103 -8.89 -20.03 -1.28
N LEU A 104 -9.49 -18.86 -1.45
CA LEU A 104 -10.83 -18.54 -1.01
C LEU A 104 -11.82 -18.76 -2.16
N PHE A 105 -13.07 -19.06 -1.84
CA PHE A 105 -14.11 -19.16 -2.88
C PHE A 105 -14.55 -17.75 -3.30
N GLY A 106 -13.79 -17.11 -4.21
CA GLY A 106 -14.00 -15.74 -4.66
C GLY A 106 -13.33 -15.31 -5.98
N ASP A 107 -13.84 -14.31 -6.71
CA ASP A 107 -13.29 -13.76 -7.99
C ASP A 107 -13.99 -12.49 -8.55
N GLY A 108 -13.80 -11.33 -7.90
CA GLY A 108 -14.31 -10.04 -8.40
C GLY A 108 -15.83 -9.85 -8.28
N GLY A 109 -16.51 -10.73 -7.53
CA GLY A 109 -17.89 -10.54 -7.06
C GLY A 109 -19.02 -11.20 -7.84
N GLY A 110 -20.21 -11.21 -7.24
CA GLY A 110 -21.45 -11.71 -7.84
C GLY A 110 -21.77 -13.14 -7.40
N LEU A 111 -22.46 -13.93 -8.23
CA LEU A 111 -22.73 -15.35 -7.92
C LEU A 111 -21.50 -16.26 -8.11
N LYS A 112 -20.37 -15.70 -8.53
CA LYS A 112 -19.22 -16.47 -9.00
C LYS A 112 -18.54 -17.30 -7.91
N ALA A 113 -18.48 -16.79 -6.68
CA ALA A 113 -18.03 -17.55 -5.52
C ALA A 113 -18.80 -18.87 -5.35
N TYR A 114 -20.13 -18.81 -5.43
CA TYR A 114 -21.00 -20.00 -5.38
C TYR A 114 -20.95 -20.82 -6.67
N GLN A 115 -20.65 -20.23 -7.83
CA GLN A 115 -20.39 -20.99 -9.07
C GLN A 115 -19.10 -21.82 -8.95
N LYS A 116 -18.02 -21.25 -8.38
CA LYS A 116 -16.78 -21.97 -8.07
C LYS A 116 -17.04 -23.13 -7.10
N LEU A 117 -17.88 -22.91 -6.08
CA LEU A 117 -18.29 -23.96 -5.16
C LEU A 117 -19.15 -25.02 -5.86
N ALA A 118 -20.09 -24.61 -6.71
CA ALA A 118 -20.97 -25.52 -7.47
C ALA A 118 -20.19 -26.39 -8.46
N ALA A 119 -19.05 -25.91 -8.99
CA ALA A 119 -18.17 -26.72 -9.83
C ALA A 119 -17.58 -27.94 -9.09
N LEU A 120 -17.64 -27.97 -7.76
CA LEU A 120 -17.22 -29.10 -6.94
C LEU A 120 -18.35 -30.11 -6.67
N ASN A 121 -19.58 -29.82 -7.12
CA ASN A 121 -20.73 -30.70 -6.97
C ASN A 121 -20.64 -31.84 -7.98
N THR A 122 -20.00 -32.93 -7.58
CA THR A 122 -19.78 -34.12 -8.41
C THR A 122 -20.88 -35.16 -8.23
N ASN A 123 -21.68 -35.05 -7.17
CA ASN A 123 -22.76 -35.99 -6.86
C ASN A 123 -24.14 -35.54 -7.39
N ASN A 124 -24.17 -34.64 -8.39
CA ASN A 124 -25.40 -34.07 -8.91
C ASN A 124 -26.06 -34.96 -9.97
N THR A 125 -26.51 -36.15 -9.58
CA THR A 125 -27.42 -36.94 -10.42
C THR A 125 -28.87 -36.58 -10.09
N GLY A 126 -29.53 -35.89 -11.03
CA GLY A 126 -30.99 -35.77 -11.15
C GLY A 126 -31.75 -35.46 -9.86
N THR A 127 -32.20 -34.21 -9.70
CA THR A 127 -33.10 -33.74 -8.62
C THR A 127 -32.57 -33.82 -7.18
N SER A 128 -31.30 -34.22 -6.99
CA SER A 128 -30.62 -34.16 -5.69
C SER A 128 -30.33 -32.71 -5.28
N ALA A 129 -30.44 -32.41 -3.99
CA ALA A 129 -30.35 -31.05 -3.44
C ALA A 129 -29.12 -30.29 -3.98
N ASN A 130 -29.29 -29.01 -4.33
CA ASN A 130 -28.24 -28.12 -4.79
C ASN A 130 -27.29 -27.77 -3.62
N ILE A 131 -26.53 -28.76 -3.17
CA ILE A 131 -25.66 -28.73 -2.00
C ILE A 131 -24.32 -29.39 -2.30
N ILE A 132 -23.29 -29.00 -1.55
CA ILE A 132 -22.02 -29.72 -1.43
C ILE A 132 -22.03 -30.50 -0.12
N ASN A 133 -21.70 -31.78 -0.15
CA ASN A 133 -21.67 -32.65 1.05
C ASN A 133 -20.59 -33.76 0.94
N SER A 134 -20.56 -34.68 1.91
CA SER A 134 -19.55 -35.74 1.98
C SER A 134 -19.54 -36.74 0.82
N ALA A 135 -20.55 -36.74 -0.04
CA ALA A 135 -20.55 -37.55 -1.25
C ALA A 135 -19.79 -36.91 -2.41
N ASP A 136 -19.44 -35.62 -2.32
CA ASP A 136 -18.64 -34.94 -3.32
C ASP A 136 -17.15 -35.24 -3.16
N SER A 137 -16.49 -35.57 -4.27
CA SER A 137 -15.06 -35.92 -4.29
C SER A 137 -14.16 -34.84 -3.67
N ALA A 138 -14.51 -33.56 -3.84
CA ALA A 138 -13.76 -32.43 -3.31
C ALA A 138 -14.06 -32.10 -1.84
N TRP A 139 -15.06 -32.72 -1.20
CA TRP A 139 -15.51 -32.40 0.15
C TRP A 139 -14.38 -32.40 1.18
N SER A 140 -13.56 -33.45 1.15
CA SER A 140 -12.45 -33.63 2.09
C SER A 140 -11.32 -32.60 1.92
N SER A 141 -11.28 -31.89 0.79
CA SER A 141 -10.31 -30.82 0.53
C SER A 141 -10.76 -29.46 1.06
N LEU A 142 -12.05 -29.28 1.35
CA LEU A 142 -12.57 -28.02 1.87
C LEU A 142 -12.10 -27.76 3.31
N ARG A 143 -11.90 -26.49 3.62
CA ARG A 143 -11.51 -26.00 4.94
C ARG A 143 -12.38 -24.81 5.33
N VAL A 144 -12.45 -24.56 6.63
CA VAL A 144 -12.91 -23.28 7.18
C VAL A 144 -11.72 -22.64 7.87
N TRP A 145 -11.31 -21.47 7.38
CA TRP A 145 -10.27 -20.67 8.02
C TRP A 145 -10.90 -19.73 9.03
N ILE A 146 -10.67 -20.02 10.32
CA ILE A 146 -11.12 -19.19 11.44
C ILE A 146 -9.88 -18.46 11.96
N ASP A 147 -9.62 -17.27 11.42
CA ASP A 147 -8.51 -16.41 11.83
C ASP A 147 -8.81 -15.82 13.23
N GLY A 148 -8.22 -16.44 14.26
CA GLY A 148 -8.56 -16.17 15.64
C GLY A 148 -7.89 -14.90 16.18
N ASN A 149 -6.78 -14.50 15.57
CA ASN A 149 -6.00 -13.33 15.95
C ASN A 149 -6.15 -12.15 14.97
N ALA A 150 -6.89 -12.36 13.87
CA ALA A 150 -7.16 -11.41 12.79
C ALA A 150 -5.88 -10.86 12.13
N ASN A 151 -4.84 -11.68 11.98
CA ASN A 151 -3.57 -11.28 11.38
C ASN A 151 -3.50 -11.51 9.85
N GLY A 152 -4.48 -12.20 9.26
CA GLY A 152 -4.50 -12.53 7.81
C GLY A 152 -3.45 -13.56 7.40
N VAL A 153 -2.88 -14.29 8.34
CA VAL A 153 -1.91 -15.36 8.12
C VAL A 153 -2.56 -16.67 8.53
N SER A 154 -2.85 -17.50 7.55
CA SER A 154 -3.42 -18.81 7.82
C SER A 154 -2.43 -19.71 8.57
N GLU A 155 -2.77 -20.00 9.83
CA GLU A 155 -2.02 -20.91 10.69
C GLU A 155 -2.69 -22.28 10.75
N ALA A 156 -1.90 -23.35 10.90
CA ALA A 156 -2.42 -24.72 10.92
C ALA A 156 -3.50 -24.94 12.01
N ALA A 157 -3.40 -24.23 13.14
CA ALA A 157 -4.38 -24.30 14.22
C ALA A 157 -5.72 -23.62 13.88
N GLU A 158 -5.71 -22.69 12.93
CA GLU A 158 -6.88 -21.90 12.49
C GLU A 158 -7.65 -22.57 11.35
N LEU A 159 -6.98 -23.46 10.60
CA LEU A 159 -7.60 -24.23 9.53
C LEU A 159 -8.35 -25.44 10.07
N LYS A 160 -9.68 -25.41 9.94
CA LYS A 160 -10.57 -26.49 10.39
C LYS A 160 -11.09 -27.29 9.21
N THR A 161 -11.24 -28.59 9.38
CA THR A 161 -12.01 -29.41 8.43
C THR A 161 -13.50 -29.21 8.69
N LEU A 162 -14.32 -29.33 7.67
CA LEU A 162 -15.78 -29.23 7.80
C LEU A 162 -16.30 -30.26 8.82
N ALA A 163 -15.78 -31.49 8.76
CA ALA A 163 -16.11 -32.56 9.71
C ALA A 163 -15.76 -32.20 11.17
N SER A 164 -14.61 -31.56 11.42
CA SER A 164 -14.23 -31.15 12.79
C SER A 164 -15.14 -30.09 13.40
N LEU A 165 -15.83 -29.31 12.56
CA LEU A 165 -16.83 -28.34 12.97
C LEU A 165 -18.25 -28.94 13.03
N GLY A 166 -18.42 -30.18 12.58
CA GLY A 166 -19.73 -30.83 12.45
C GLY A 166 -20.55 -30.30 11.27
N ILE A 167 -19.91 -29.66 10.29
CA ILE A 167 -20.56 -29.20 9.06
C ILE A 167 -20.84 -30.41 8.17
N THR A 168 -22.09 -30.60 7.77
CA THR A 168 -22.55 -31.75 6.98
C THR A 168 -22.97 -31.40 5.55
N SER A 169 -23.33 -30.13 5.29
CA SER A 169 -23.63 -29.66 3.95
C SER A 169 -23.47 -28.15 3.81
N LEU A 170 -23.12 -27.70 2.60
CA LEU A 170 -23.12 -26.30 2.18
C LEU A 170 -24.18 -26.12 1.10
N SER A 171 -25.07 -25.14 1.24
CA SER A 171 -26.07 -24.85 0.22
C SER A 171 -25.46 -24.03 -0.93
N LEU A 172 -25.80 -24.42 -2.16
CA LEU A 172 -25.53 -23.63 -3.37
C LEU A 172 -26.69 -22.69 -3.72
N GLU A 173 -27.83 -22.82 -3.04
CA GLU A 173 -28.96 -21.91 -3.18
C GLU A 173 -28.67 -20.56 -2.53
N THR A 174 -28.63 -19.52 -3.35
CA THR A 174 -28.43 -18.14 -2.88
C THR A 174 -29.71 -17.33 -3.04
N SER A 175 -30.02 -16.50 -2.05
CA SER A 175 -31.06 -15.49 -2.23
C SER A 175 -30.61 -14.41 -3.23
N VAL A 176 -31.40 -14.23 -4.29
CA VAL A 176 -31.12 -13.28 -5.38
C VAL A 176 -30.91 -11.87 -4.81
N GLY A 177 -29.78 -11.25 -5.15
CA GLY A 177 -29.46 -9.87 -4.77
C GLY A 177 -28.75 -9.70 -3.43
N SER A 178 -28.71 -10.70 -2.55
CA SER A 178 -28.01 -10.60 -1.25
C SER A 178 -26.79 -11.51 -1.09
N LEU A 179 -26.61 -12.46 -2.03
CA LEU A 179 -25.53 -13.45 -2.02
C LEU A 179 -25.44 -14.26 -0.71
N LYS A 180 -26.55 -14.33 0.04
CA LYS A 180 -26.70 -15.13 1.24
C LYS A 180 -27.14 -16.54 0.88
N SER A 181 -26.52 -17.51 1.53
CA SER A 181 -26.83 -18.93 1.50
C SER A 181 -26.89 -19.47 2.93
N THR A 182 -26.89 -20.78 3.08
CA THR A 182 -26.88 -21.47 4.36
C THR A 182 -25.95 -22.69 4.34
N PHE A 183 -25.63 -23.20 5.52
CA PHE A 183 -24.97 -24.48 5.69
C PHE A 183 -25.56 -25.21 6.89
N VAL A 184 -25.41 -26.54 6.93
CA VAL A 184 -25.85 -27.34 8.09
C VAL A 184 -24.64 -27.71 8.92
N MET A 185 -24.71 -27.39 10.21
CA MET A 185 -23.69 -27.70 11.21
C MET A 185 -24.35 -28.29 12.45
N ASN A 186 -23.90 -29.46 12.88
CA ASN A 186 -24.46 -30.20 14.01
C ASN A 186 -25.99 -30.38 13.93
N GLY A 187 -26.51 -30.61 12.72
CA GLY A 187 -27.94 -30.81 12.45
C GLY A 187 -28.78 -29.53 12.37
N THR A 188 -28.18 -28.34 12.57
CA THR A 188 -28.88 -27.05 12.51
C THR A 188 -28.41 -26.22 11.32
N THR A 189 -29.33 -25.46 10.71
CA THR A 189 -29.03 -24.55 9.61
C THR A 189 -28.46 -23.21 10.13
N HIS A 190 -27.37 -22.75 9.52
CA HIS A 190 -26.66 -21.51 9.82
C HIS A 190 -26.46 -20.66 8.55
N HIS A 191 -26.02 -19.41 8.72
CA HIS A 191 -25.89 -18.45 7.62
C HIS A 191 -24.53 -18.51 6.93
N ALA A 192 -24.54 -18.49 5.61
CA ALA A 192 -23.35 -18.26 4.79
C ALA A 192 -23.58 -17.04 3.89
N GLN A 193 -22.52 -16.35 3.51
CA GLN A 193 -22.65 -15.21 2.61
C GLN A 193 -21.37 -15.00 1.81
N ASP A 194 -21.51 -14.75 0.52
CA ASP A 194 -20.41 -14.18 -0.27
C ASP A 194 -20.30 -12.69 0.05
N ILE A 195 -19.26 -12.31 0.79
CA ILE A 195 -19.09 -10.96 1.32
C ILE A 195 -18.00 -10.20 0.59
N PHE A 196 -18.33 -8.97 0.18
CA PHE A 196 -17.34 -8.00 -0.27
C PHE A 196 -16.65 -7.40 0.94
N VAL A 197 -15.33 -7.50 1.00
CA VAL A 197 -14.53 -6.79 2.01
C VAL A 197 -13.96 -5.51 1.42
N ALA A 198 -14.00 -4.43 2.20
CA ALA A 198 -13.37 -3.18 1.78
C ALA A 198 -11.86 -3.33 1.88
N THR A 199 -11.14 -2.87 0.86
CA THR A 199 -9.68 -3.00 0.75
C THR A 199 -9.04 -1.62 0.62
N ASP A 200 -7.90 -1.44 1.28
CA ASP A 200 -7.04 -0.28 1.13
C ASP A 200 -5.83 -0.68 0.30
N GLN A 201 -5.95 -0.49 -1.02
CA GLN A 201 -4.96 -0.85 -2.02
C GLN A 201 -3.62 -0.13 -1.82
N MET A 202 -3.63 1.05 -1.19
CA MET A 202 -2.42 1.83 -0.99
C MET A 202 -1.59 1.29 0.18
N ASP A 203 -2.25 0.84 1.25
CA ASP A 203 -1.58 0.23 2.39
C ASP A 203 -1.38 -1.27 2.11
N SER A 204 -0.37 -1.57 1.30
CA SER A 204 -0.05 -2.92 0.86
C SER A 204 1.37 -3.36 1.25
N TRP A 205 1.60 -4.68 1.19
CA TRP A 205 2.89 -5.32 1.39
C TRP A 205 3.15 -6.38 0.33
N TYR A 206 4.24 -6.25 -0.42
CA TYR A 206 4.68 -7.35 -1.28
C TYR A 206 4.96 -8.62 -0.47
N LYS A 207 4.37 -9.75 -0.87
CA LYS A 207 4.46 -11.05 -0.17
C LYS A 207 5.84 -11.68 -0.13
N GLY A 208 6.77 -11.19 -0.95
CA GLY A 208 8.05 -11.81 -1.32
C GLY A 208 8.78 -12.62 -0.25
N THR A 209 9.64 -13.51 -0.71
CA THR A 209 10.36 -14.47 0.12
C THR A 209 11.82 -14.07 0.35
N ALA A 210 12.42 -14.54 1.44
CA ALA A 210 13.83 -14.25 1.74
C ALA A 210 14.80 -14.69 0.61
N SER A 211 14.44 -15.72 -0.17
CA SER A 211 15.22 -16.18 -1.33
C SER A 211 15.29 -15.18 -2.49
N GLU A 212 14.39 -14.20 -2.54
CA GLU A 212 14.40 -13.14 -3.56
C GLU A 212 15.37 -12.01 -3.22
N ILE A 213 15.95 -12.00 -2.01
CA ILE A 213 16.78 -10.91 -1.53
C ILE A 213 18.26 -11.22 -1.74
N THR A 214 18.97 -10.29 -2.39
CA THR A 214 20.43 -10.35 -2.56
C THR A 214 21.17 -9.70 -1.37
N PRO A 215 22.41 -10.13 -1.05
CA PRO A 215 23.21 -9.48 -0.02
C PRO A 215 23.44 -7.98 -0.28
N LEU A 216 23.62 -7.59 -1.54
CA LEU A 216 23.81 -6.18 -1.91
C LEU A 216 22.60 -5.32 -1.52
N SER A 217 21.37 -5.75 -1.82
CA SER A 217 20.19 -4.94 -1.53
C SER A 217 19.96 -4.71 -0.03
N LEU A 218 20.58 -5.51 0.83
CA LEU A 218 20.53 -5.33 2.28
C LEU A 218 21.44 -4.21 2.79
N THR A 219 22.45 -3.81 2.02
CA THR A 219 23.37 -2.70 2.38
C THR A 219 22.91 -1.35 1.84
N LEU A 220 21.89 -1.32 0.97
CA LEU A 220 21.39 -0.10 0.34
C LEU A 220 20.31 0.58 1.18
N PRO A 221 20.05 1.88 0.97
CA PRO A 221 18.95 2.59 1.61
C PRO A 221 17.63 1.83 1.49
N ARG A 222 16.89 1.80 2.59
CA ARG A 222 15.67 0.99 2.72
C ARG A 222 14.43 1.88 2.74
N SER A 223 13.39 1.42 2.08
CA SER A 223 12.03 1.93 2.22
C SER A 223 11.06 0.80 1.90
N ARG A 224 9.89 0.79 2.56
CA ARG A 224 8.78 -0.01 2.06
C ARG A 224 8.29 0.55 0.73
N GLY A 225 7.64 -0.31 -0.04
CA GLY A 225 6.76 0.08 -1.13
C GLY A 225 5.30 0.14 -0.67
N TYR A 226 4.44 0.52 -1.60
CA TYR A 226 3.00 0.74 -1.40
C TYR A 226 2.27 0.47 -2.72
N GLY A 227 0.98 0.19 -2.68
CA GLY A 227 0.24 -0.22 -3.88
C GLY A 227 0.91 -1.40 -4.56
N ASP A 228 1.19 -1.24 -5.85
CA ASP A 228 1.82 -2.25 -6.70
C ASP A 228 3.37 -2.20 -6.66
N VAL A 229 3.96 -1.41 -5.75
CA VAL A 229 5.40 -1.19 -5.71
C VAL A 229 6.04 -2.06 -4.64
N LYS A 230 6.98 -2.93 -5.04
CA LYS A 230 7.75 -3.76 -4.10
C LYS A 230 8.60 -2.89 -3.18
N SER A 231 8.82 -3.34 -1.94
CA SER A 231 9.83 -2.72 -1.07
C SER A 231 11.22 -2.76 -1.71
N LEU A 232 12.06 -1.73 -1.45
CA LEU A 232 13.31 -1.52 -2.18
C LEU A 232 14.25 -2.72 -2.18
N HIS A 233 14.37 -3.44 -1.07
CA HIS A 233 15.25 -4.61 -0.98
C HIS A 233 14.81 -5.75 -1.92
N TYR A 234 13.50 -5.92 -2.17
CA TYR A 234 13.02 -6.84 -3.20
C TYR A 234 13.24 -6.27 -4.60
N ALA A 235 12.86 -5.01 -4.82
CA ALA A 235 12.97 -4.37 -6.13
C ALA A 235 14.42 -4.34 -6.63
N ALA A 236 15.37 -3.86 -5.80
CA ALA A 236 16.79 -3.79 -6.12
C ALA A 236 17.44 -5.18 -6.25
N SER A 237 16.90 -6.20 -5.58
CA SER A 237 17.37 -7.58 -5.81
C SER A 237 16.95 -8.13 -7.17
N SER A 238 15.83 -7.67 -7.71
CA SER A 238 15.32 -8.07 -9.03
C SER A 238 15.76 -7.17 -10.20
N SER A 239 16.32 -5.99 -9.93
CA SER A 239 16.77 -5.04 -10.95
C SER A 239 18.16 -4.51 -10.62
N THR A 240 19.16 -4.92 -11.41
CA THR A 240 20.52 -4.39 -11.30
C THR A 240 20.57 -2.89 -11.61
N THR A 241 19.74 -2.41 -12.54
CA THR A 241 19.64 -0.98 -12.88
C THR A 241 19.16 -0.17 -11.67
N LEU A 242 18.12 -0.65 -10.97
CA LEU A 242 17.63 0.00 -9.76
C LEU A 242 18.67 -0.03 -8.64
N ALA A 243 19.32 -1.18 -8.43
CA ALA A 243 20.39 -1.32 -7.44
C ALA A 243 21.52 -0.31 -7.69
N THR A 244 21.96 -0.14 -8.94
CA THR A 244 22.99 0.85 -9.30
C THR A 244 22.53 2.28 -9.01
N LYS A 245 21.32 2.66 -9.41
CA LYS A 245 20.78 4.01 -9.13
C LYS A 245 20.69 4.30 -7.64
N LEU A 246 20.30 3.30 -6.86
CA LEU A 246 20.22 3.39 -5.41
C LEU A 246 21.62 3.50 -4.77
N GLN A 247 22.60 2.74 -5.27
CA GLN A 247 24.02 2.87 -4.89
C GLN A 247 24.60 4.24 -5.22
N GLU A 248 24.23 4.84 -6.35
CA GLU A 248 24.68 6.19 -6.72
C GLU A 248 24.16 7.26 -5.76
N LEU A 249 22.92 7.11 -5.27
CA LEU A 249 22.36 8.00 -4.24
C LEU A 249 23.01 7.77 -2.88
N ASP A 250 23.23 6.50 -2.53
CA ASP A 250 23.86 6.08 -1.27
C ASP A 250 25.28 6.63 -1.14
N ASN A 251 26.06 6.53 -2.22
CA ASN A 251 27.46 6.97 -2.26
C ASN A 251 27.65 8.43 -2.72
N LEU A 252 26.58 9.22 -2.79
CA LEU A 252 26.67 10.60 -3.27
C LEU A 252 27.47 11.44 -2.26
N SER A 253 28.60 12.00 -2.71
CA SER A 253 29.43 12.88 -1.90
C SER A 253 28.77 14.24 -1.68
N LEU A 254 29.17 14.94 -0.62
CA LEU A 254 28.70 16.31 -0.33
C LEU A 254 28.93 17.31 -1.48
N SER A 255 29.97 17.12 -2.30
CA SER A 255 30.29 17.98 -3.44
C SER A 255 29.55 17.63 -4.74
N GLY A 256 28.52 16.78 -4.66
CA GLY A 256 27.67 16.39 -5.79
C GLY A 256 26.19 16.38 -5.43
N LEU A 257 25.83 17.05 -4.33
CA LEU A 257 24.46 17.16 -3.84
C LEU A 257 23.57 17.96 -4.80
N ASP A 258 24.14 18.86 -5.60
CA ASP A 258 23.47 19.52 -6.71
C ASP A 258 22.72 18.56 -7.65
N SER A 259 23.26 17.34 -7.84
CA SER A 259 22.67 16.28 -8.67
C SER A 259 21.65 15.38 -7.94
N TYR A 260 21.48 15.55 -6.62
CA TYR A 260 20.72 14.63 -5.77
C TYR A 260 19.28 14.43 -6.24
N TYR A 261 18.54 15.51 -6.50
CA TYR A 261 17.13 15.42 -6.88
C TYR A 261 16.91 14.76 -8.25
N THR A 262 17.80 15.01 -9.22
CA THR A 262 17.75 14.33 -10.52
C THR A 262 18.02 12.83 -10.38
N LYS A 263 18.99 12.45 -9.55
CA LYS A 263 19.28 11.03 -9.25
C LYS A 263 18.13 10.37 -8.51
N LEU A 264 17.51 11.09 -7.57
CA LEU A 264 16.35 10.62 -6.80
C LEU A 264 15.17 10.34 -7.72
N GLU A 265 14.78 11.29 -8.57
CA GLU A 265 13.71 11.11 -9.55
C GLU A 265 13.99 9.94 -10.48
N ALA A 266 15.19 9.86 -11.06
CA ALA A 266 15.56 8.75 -11.94
C ALA A 266 15.53 7.38 -11.23
N MET A 267 15.84 7.33 -9.94
CA MET A 267 15.75 6.10 -9.13
C MET A 267 14.30 5.73 -8.84
N ILE A 268 13.44 6.68 -8.47
CA ILE A 268 12.02 6.41 -8.24
C ILE A 268 11.29 6.02 -9.54
N GLU A 269 11.62 6.65 -10.66
CA GLU A 269 11.06 6.27 -11.98
C GLU A 269 11.41 4.81 -12.33
N GLU A 270 12.65 4.39 -12.05
CA GLU A 270 13.08 3.01 -12.24
C GLU A 270 12.38 2.06 -11.26
N TRP A 271 12.26 2.46 -9.99
CA TRP A 271 11.62 1.66 -8.94
C TRP A 271 10.15 1.39 -9.23
N THR A 272 9.45 2.38 -9.80
CA THR A 272 8.04 2.28 -10.18
C THR A 272 7.82 1.76 -11.60
N GLY A 273 8.90 1.59 -12.38
CA GLY A 273 8.85 1.05 -13.74
C GLY A 273 8.18 1.99 -14.76
N VAL A 274 8.22 3.31 -14.53
CA VAL A 274 7.55 4.31 -15.39
C VAL A 274 8.47 4.96 -16.43
N THR A 275 9.72 4.51 -16.52
CA THR A 275 10.75 5.11 -17.40
C THR A 275 10.40 5.08 -18.88
N THR A 276 9.56 4.15 -19.32
CA THR A 276 9.12 4.00 -20.72
C THR A 276 7.97 4.93 -21.12
N ILE A 277 7.31 5.58 -20.14
CA ILE A 277 6.21 6.50 -20.40
C ILE A 277 6.79 7.84 -20.89
N ALA A 278 6.24 8.38 -21.98
CA ALA A 278 6.63 9.71 -22.45
C ALA A 278 6.02 10.78 -21.54
N ARG A 279 6.85 11.69 -21.01
CA ARG A 279 6.45 12.70 -20.00
C ARG A 279 5.21 13.51 -20.37
N ASN A 280 4.99 13.78 -21.65
CA ASN A 280 3.85 14.58 -22.15
C ASN A 280 2.72 13.74 -22.76
N SER A 281 2.67 12.42 -22.54
CA SER A 281 1.70 11.53 -23.21
C SER A 281 0.26 11.68 -22.76
N ILE A 282 0.01 12.30 -21.60
CA ILE A 282 -1.34 12.62 -21.09
C ILE A 282 -1.70 14.04 -21.49
N HIS A 283 -0.88 15.01 -21.09
CA HIS A 283 -1.07 16.42 -21.42
C HIS A 283 0.24 17.19 -21.26
N ARG A 284 0.38 18.35 -21.90
CA ARG A 284 1.59 19.21 -21.78
C ARG A 284 1.79 19.88 -20.40
N PHE A 285 0.83 19.75 -19.48
CA PHE A 285 0.82 20.47 -18.19
C PHE A 285 0.97 19.53 -16.99
N VAL A 286 1.14 18.24 -17.23
CA VAL A 286 1.38 17.23 -16.19
C VAL A 286 2.36 16.22 -16.74
N ASP A 287 3.31 15.80 -15.89
CA ASP A 287 4.16 14.70 -16.29
C ASP A 287 3.39 13.38 -16.16
N ALA A 288 3.23 12.68 -17.28
CA ALA A 288 2.55 11.39 -17.33
C ALA A 288 3.25 10.32 -16.48
N ARG A 289 4.57 10.45 -16.26
CA ARG A 289 5.31 9.58 -15.34
C ARG A 289 4.94 9.86 -13.89
N HIS A 290 4.71 11.12 -13.52
CA HIS A 290 4.27 11.47 -12.16
C HIS A 290 2.89 10.87 -11.89
N VAL A 291 1.96 10.96 -12.85
CA VAL A 291 0.65 10.29 -12.74
C VAL A 291 0.84 8.78 -12.57
N ALA A 292 1.56 8.13 -13.46
CA ALA A 292 1.76 6.68 -13.42
C ALA A 292 2.46 6.21 -12.13
N MET A 293 3.40 6.99 -11.61
CA MET A 293 4.06 6.72 -10.33
C MET A 293 3.07 6.74 -9.17
N MET A 294 2.16 7.72 -9.17
CA MET A 294 1.09 7.83 -8.17
C MET A 294 0.07 6.69 -8.31
N GLU A 295 -0.25 6.25 -9.53
CA GLU A 295 -1.06 5.04 -9.75
C GLU A 295 -0.40 3.80 -9.13
N LYS A 296 0.91 3.63 -9.37
CA LYS A 296 1.69 2.51 -8.82
C LYS A 296 1.70 2.51 -7.30
N PHE A 297 2.03 3.63 -6.66
CA PHE A 297 2.04 3.70 -5.19
C PHE A 297 0.65 3.65 -4.54
N SER A 298 -0.42 3.89 -5.31
CA SER A 298 -1.79 3.78 -4.80
C SER A 298 -2.43 2.41 -4.99
N GLY A 299 -1.85 1.53 -5.82
CA GLY A 299 -2.41 0.21 -6.14
C GLY A 299 -3.65 0.30 -7.04
N LEU A 300 -3.85 1.45 -7.66
CA LEU A 300 -5.03 1.73 -8.49
C LEU A 300 -4.59 1.49 -9.93
N GLY A 301 -4.82 0.25 -10.39
CA GLY A 301 -4.23 -0.32 -11.60
C GLY A 301 -4.03 0.61 -12.79
N ALA A 302 -3.00 0.31 -13.59
CA ALA A 302 -2.48 1.19 -14.65
C ALA A 302 -3.57 1.82 -15.54
N GLY A 303 -3.54 3.14 -15.66
CA GLY A 303 -4.46 3.94 -16.45
C GLY A 303 -5.83 4.17 -15.82
N SER A 304 -6.05 3.81 -14.56
CA SER A 304 -7.30 4.13 -13.83
C SER A 304 -7.55 5.64 -13.79
N PHE A 305 -6.49 6.43 -13.63
CA PHE A 305 -6.56 7.88 -13.63
C PHE A 305 -6.52 8.42 -15.05
N MET A 306 -5.64 7.86 -15.91
CA MET A 306 -5.60 8.24 -17.33
C MET A 306 -6.97 8.13 -18.00
N LYS A 307 -7.73 7.07 -17.69
CA LYS A 307 -9.11 6.85 -18.18
C LYS A 307 -10.11 7.81 -17.55
N SER A 308 -9.91 8.23 -16.31
CA SER A 308 -10.78 9.23 -15.65
C SER A 308 -10.64 10.61 -16.31
N PHE A 309 -9.47 10.95 -16.84
CA PHE A 309 -9.28 12.15 -17.68
C PHE A 309 -9.90 12.00 -19.09
N ASP A 310 -10.10 10.77 -19.57
CA ASP A 310 -10.71 10.43 -20.87
C ASP A 310 -12.26 10.39 -20.82
N LEU A 311 -12.88 10.54 -19.64
CA LEU A 311 -14.35 10.57 -19.45
C LEU A 311 -15.04 11.85 -19.96
N GLY A 312 -14.44 12.53 -20.96
CA GLY A 312 -15.13 13.59 -21.70
C GLY A 312 -15.44 14.84 -20.89
N PHE A 313 -14.58 15.21 -19.92
CA PHE A 313 -14.63 16.54 -19.33
C PHE A 313 -14.29 17.58 -20.42
N THR A 314 -15.33 18.14 -21.03
CA THR A 314 -15.24 19.14 -22.10
C THR A 314 -14.70 20.48 -21.63
N THR A 315 -14.50 20.66 -20.32
CA THR A 315 -13.92 21.87 -19.72
C THR A 315 -12.64 21.56 -18.97
N PHE A 316 -11.54 22.03 -19.56
CA PHE A 316 -10.18 22.12 -19.01
C PHE A 316 -10.18 22.76 -17.62
N ASN A 317 -9.83 21.99 -16.56
CA ASN A 317 -9.56 22.55 -15.23
C ASN A 317 -8.05 22.40 -14.88
N PRO A 318 -7.26 23.49 -14.96
CA PRO A 318 -5.86 23.52 -14.52
C PRO A 318 -5.62 23.00 -13.10
N GLU A 319 -6.61 23.10 -12.22
CA GLU A 319 -6.51 22.71 -10.81
C GLU A 319 -6.22 21.21 -10.64
N HIS A 320 -6.67 20.36 -11.57
CA HIS A 320 -6.42 18.91 -11.48
C HIS A 320 -4.94 18.56 -11.65
N PHE A 321 -4.23 19.27 -12.53
CA PHE A 321 -2.81 19.05 -12.75
C PHE A 321 -1.96 19.57 -11.59
N ILE A 322 -2.36 20.69 -10.98
CA ILE A 322 -1.73 21.22 -9.76
C ILE A 322 -1.86 20.20 -8.60
N GLY A 323 -3.02 19.55 -8.48
CA GLY A 323 -3.23 18.48 -7.50
C GLY A 323 -2.25 17.31 -7.68
N VAL A 324 -2.05 16.85 -8.92
CA VAL A 324 -1.10 15.77 -9.28
C VAL A 324 0.32 16.13 -8.86
N GLU A 325 0.83 17.27 -9.31
CA GLU A 325 2.20 17.68 -9.02
C GLU A 325 2.42 17.92 -7.51
N SER A 326 1.40 18.43 -6.80
CA SER A 326 1.44 18.57 -5.33
C SER A 326 1.52 17.21 -4.62
N GLY A 327 0.73 16.24 -5.08
CA GLY A 327 0.76 14.85 -4.61
C GLY A 327 2.11 14.19 -4.79
N TYR A 328 2.62 14.26 -6.03
CA TYR A 328 3.94 13.79 -6.42
C TYR A 328 5.03 14.41 -5.54
N ASN A 329 5.03 15.74 -5.37
CA ASN A 329 5.99 16.42 -4.51
C ASN A 329 5.95 15.95 -3.07
N THR A 330 4.76 15.65 -2.52
CA THR A 330 4.64 15.13 -1.16
C THR A 330 5.29 13.75 -1.03
N VAL A 331 5.00 12.85 -1.98
CA VAL A 331 5.60 11.52 -2.05
C VAL A 331 7.12 11.61 -2.16
N MET A 332 7.60 12.47 -3.04
CA MET A 332 9.02 12.59 -3.26
C MET A 332 9.76 13.27 -2.11
N ASN A 333 9.14 14.23 -1.39
CA ASN A 333 9.70 14.82 -0.19
C ASN A 333 9.94 13.78 0.93
N GLU A 334 9.01 12.83 1.08
CA GLU A 334 9.17 11.71 2.01
C GLU A 334 10.36 10.83 1.62
N PHE A 335 10.42 10.41 0.35
CA PHE A 335 11.52 9.58 -0.14
C PHE A 335 12.86 10.28 -0.07
N SER A 336 12.91 11.57 -0.39
CA SER A 336 14.08 12.43 -0.23
C SER A 336 14.62 12.35 1.20
N SER A 337 13.76 12.60 2.20
CA SER A 337 14.12 12.55 3.62
C SER A 337 14.62 11.17 4.04
N ARG A 338 14.02 10.09 3.52
CA ARG A 338 14.44 8.71 3.81
C ARG A 338 15.81 8.38 3.22
N PHE A 339 16.05 8.73 1.96
CA PHE A 339 17.24 8.28 1.24
C PHE A 339 18.45 9.14 1.53
N ILE A 340 18.29 10.46 1.67
CA ILE A 340 19.43 11.32 2.00
C ILE A 340 19.99 11.00 3.38
N ALA A 341 19.12 10.70 4.34
CA ALA A 341 19.52 10.40 5.71
C ALA A 341 20.12 8.99 5.89
N GLN A 342 19.81 8.05 4.99
CA GLN A 342 20.44 6.72 4.97
C GLN A 342 21.71 6.67 4.11
N GLY A 343 21.86 7.56 3.12
CA GLY A 343 22.96 7.58 2.17
C GLY A 343 23.90 8.76 2.38
N ALA A 344 23.88 9.73 1.45
CA ALA A 344 24.79 10.88 1.40
C ALA A 344 25.03 11.59 2.75
N LEU A 345 24.00 11.70 3.60
CA LEU A 345 24.06 12.37 4.89
C LEU A 345 23.98 11.41 6.09
N ALA A 346 24.19 10.10 5.92
CA ALA A 346 24.14 9.12 7.01
C ALA A 346 24.98 9.53 8.24
N HIS A 347 26.19 10.03 7.99
CA HIS A 347 27.09 10.55 9.03
C HIS A 347 26.53 11.77 9.79
N VAL A 348 25.72 12.62 9.14
CA VAL A 348 25.05 13.75 9.78
C VAL A 348 23.94 13.25 10.72
N PHE A 349 23.17 12.27 10.25
CA PHE A 349 22.01 11.73 10.95
C PHE A 349 22.32 10.59 11.94
N GLY A 350 23.58 10.15 12.00
CA GLY A 350 24.04 9.08 12.90
C GLY A 350 23.57 7.69 12.49
N ASP A 351 23.70 7.39 11.19
CA ASP A 351 23.38 6.10 10.58
C ASP A 351 21.98 5.58 10.97
N PRO A 352 20.92 6.33 10.64
CA PRO A 352 19.57 5.96 11.04
C PRO A 352 19.17 4.63 10.41
N THR A 353 18.40 3.84 11.15
CA THR A 353 17.85 2.57 10.66
C THR A 353 16.41 2.75 10.19
N TYR A 354 16.00 2.04 9.14
CA TYR A 354 14.61 2.07 8.69
C TYR A 354 13.78 0.95 9.35
N SER A 355 12.72 1.31 10.05
CA SER A 355 11.74 0.37 10.61
C SER A 355 10.61 0.15 9.61
N PHE A 356 10.45 -1.08 9.11
CA PHE A 356 9.30 -1.43 8.26
C PHE A 356 7.99 -1.44 9.06
N SER A 357 7.99 -1.92 10.30
CA SER A 357 6.76 -1.98 11.11
C SER A 357 6.17 -0.61 11.38
N ASP A 358 7.05 0.38 11.58
CA ASP A 358 6.66 1.75 11.88
C ASP A 358 6.65 2.64 10.65
N ASP A 359 7.23 2.16 9.55
CA ASP A 359 7.35 2.85 8.27
C ASP A 359 8.06 4.20 8.38
N LYS A 360 9.20 4.21 9.09
CA LYS A 360 9.99 5.42 9.37
C LYS A 360 11.45 5.13 9.68
N LEU A 361 12.27 6.15 9.52
CA LEU A 361 13.62 6.17 10.08
C LEU A 361 13.60 6.21 11.61
N LYS A 362 14.62 5.59 12.20
CA LYS A 362 14.93 5.55 13.62
C LYS A 362 16.31 6.13 13.82
N PHE A 363 16.36 7.29 14.47
CA PHE A 363 17.57 8.03 14.74
C PHE A 363 18.17 7.59 16.08
N SER A 364 19.49 7.41 16.10
CA SER A 364 20.27 7.17 17.31
C SER A 364 20.67 8.46 18.03
N LEU A 365 20.67 9.58 17.30
CA LEU A 365 21.07 10.91 17.75
C LEU A 365 19.86 11.78 18.11
N SER A 366 20.06 12.73 19.02
CA SER A 366 19.11 13.82 19.24
C SER A 366 19.13 14.82 18.07
N HIS A 367 18.05 15.61 17.93
CA HIS A 367 18.02 16.70 16.93
C HIS A 367 19.18 17.69 17.11
N THR A 368 19.61 17.97 18.35
CA THR A 368 20.74 18.86 18.63
C THR A 368 22.08 18.28 18.17
N GLN A 369 22.29 16.97 18.34
CA GLN A 369 23.49 16.28 17.85
C GLN A 369 23.52 16.26 16.32
N ILE A 370 22.38 15.99 15.69
CA ILE A 370 22.24 16.03 14.21
C ILE A 370 22.56 17.42 13.68
N LEU A 371 22.01 18.48 14.30
CA LEU A 371 22.27 19.86 13.92
C LEU A 371 23.74 20.26 14.09
N ALA A 372 24.39 19.84 15.18
CA ALA A 372 25.82 20.05 15.39
C ALA A 372 26.67 19.32 14.33
N ASN A 373 26.35 18.06 14.03
CA ASN A 373 26.99 17.31 12.94
C ASN A 373 26.77 18.00 11.60
N ALA A 374 25.56 18.48 11.33
CA ALA A 374 25.22 19.15 10.09
C ALA A 374 26.10 20.40 9.88
N LYS A 375 26.26 21.20 10.94
CA LYS A 375 27.11 22.40 10.92
C LYS A 375 28.59 22.10 10.72
N ALA A 376 29.07 20.97 11.21
CA ALA A 376 30.46 20.55 11.05
C ALA A 376 30.79 20.03 9.63
N ASN A 377 29.79 19.61 8.85
CA ASN A 377 29.96 18.93 7.56
C ASN A 377 29.32 19.69 6.38
N VAL A 378 29.24 21.03 6.47
CA VAL A 378 28.67 21.85 5.39
C VAL A 378 29.58 21.78 4.15
N PRO A 379 29.05 21.50 2.94
CA PRO A 379 29.85 21.54 1.71
C PRO A 379 30.33 22.97 1.39
N THR A 380 31.27 23.10 0.48
CA THR A 380 31.85 24.40 0.11
C THR A 380 31.17 25.05 -1.09
N ASP A 381 30.60 24.26 -2.01
CA ASP A 381 29.93 24.78 -3.20
C ASP A 381 28.55 25.35 -2.87
N ALA A 382 28.19 26.49 -3.47
CA ALA A 382 26.95 27.19 -3.17
C ALA A 382 25.69 26.41 -3.55
N THR A 383 25.73 25.63 -4.64
CA THR A 383 24.60 24.80 -5.08
C THR A 383 24.43 23.59 -4.17
N ASP A 384 25.53 22.95 -3.76
CA ASP A 384 25.52 21.85 -2.79
C ASP A 384 25.03 22.32 -1.41
N ILE A 385 25.46 23.49 -0.93
CA ILE A 385 25.02 24.08 0.35
C ILE A 385 23.48 24.23 0.39
N ASN A 386 22.89 24.66 -0.73
CA ASN A 386 21.44 24.84 -0.82
C ASN A 386 20.69 23.51 -0.70
N VAL A 387 21.17 22.45 -1.37
CA VAL A 387 20.57 21.11 -1.24
C VAL A 387 20.81 20.55 0.16
N TYR A 388 22.04 20.66 0.66
CA TYR A 388 22.45 20.17 1.97
C TYR A 388 21.54 20.69 3.10
N TRP A 389 21.41 22.02 3.24
CA TRP A 389 20.59 22.59 4.30
C TRP A 389 19.10 22.36 4.08
N SER A 390 18.63 22.36 2.83
CA SER A 390 17.25 22.02 2.49
C SER A 390 16.90 20.61 3.00
N GLU A 391 17.79 19.63 2.78
CA GLU A 391 17.55 18.22 3.10
C GLU A 391 17.77 17.90 4.59
N VAL A 392 18.73 18.56 5.25
CA VAL A 392 18.85 18.55 6.72
C VAL A 392 17.57 19.07 7.36
N ALA A 393 17.09 20.24 6.92
CA ALA A 393 15.87 20.84 7.45
C ALA A 393 14.64 19.98 7.14
N ARG A 394 14.48 19.50 5.89
CA ARG A 394 13.35 18.66 5.49
C ARG A 394 13.26 17.40 6.36
N THR A 395 14.37 16.69 6.53
CA THR A 395 14.40 15.46 7.31
C THR A 395 14.07 15.73 8.79
N LEU A 396 14.68 16.75 9.40
CA LEU A 396 14.41 17.09 10.80
C LEU A 396 12.95 17.53 11.02
N LEU A 397 12.37 18.27 10.09
CA LEU A 397 10.96 18.68 10.15
C LEU A 397 10.03 17.49 9.99
N GLU A 398 10.33 16.61 9.04
CA GLU A 398 9.53 15.41 8.78
C GLU A 398 9.46 14.52 10.02
N TYR A 399 10.62 14.32 10.66
CA TYR A 399 10.78 13.49 11.85
C TYR A 399 10.72 14.26 13.18
N SER A 400 10.22 15.50 13.18
CA SER A 400 10.20 16.36 14.38
C SER A 400 9.54 15.70 15.59
N SER A 401 8.47 14.92 15.38
CA SER A 401 7.79 14.17 16.43
C SER A 401 8.62 13.05 17.04
N GLU A 402 9.52 12.42 16.27
CA GLU A 402 10.44 11.40 16.81
C GLU A 402 11.44 12.01 17.80
N PHE A 403 11.72 13.30 17.66
CA PHE A 403 12.54 14.08 18.59
C PHE A 403 11.73 14.72 19.73
N GLY A 404 10.42 14.44 19.82
CA GLY A 404 9.54 15.03 20.82
C GLY A 404 9.24 16.52 20.60
N LEU A 405 9.41 17.02 19.38
CA LEU A 405 9.21 18.42 19.03
C LEU A 405 8.00 18.63 18.10
N THR A 406 7.44 19.83 18.14
CA THR A 406 6.54 20.30 17.09
C THR A 406 7.35 20.78 15.88
N GLU A 407 6.76 20.80 14.69
CA GLU A 407 7.42 21.35 13.50
C GLU A 407 7.88 22.80 13.71
N THR A 408 7.09 23.63 14.42
CA THR A 408 7.47 25.01 14.78
C THR A 408 8.70 25.07 15.68
N ALA A 409 8.77 24.22 16.70
CA ALA A 409 9.93 24.16 17.59
C ALA A 409 11.18 23.66 16.85
N MET A 410 11.01 22.68 15.95
CA MET A 410 12.09 22.19 15.10
C MET A 410 12.60 23.26 14.14
N HIS A 411 11.71 24.03 13.49
CA HIS A 411 12.10 25.18 12.67
C HIS A 411 12.93 26.20 13.44
N ALA A 412 12.55 26.51 14.69
CA ALA A 412 13.29 27.42 15.55
C ALA A 412 14.68 26.86 15.89
N ALA A 413 14.78 25.57 16.20
CA ALA A 413 16.06 24.90 16.49
C ALA A 413 17.01 24.94 15.27
N ILE A 414 16.51 24.63 14.08
CA ILE A 414 17.28 24.71 12.82
C ILE A 414 17.79 26.14 12.62
N THR A 415 16.90 27.14 12.72
CA THR A 415 17.26 28.56 12.51
C THR A 415 18.31 29.02 13.51
N ALA A 416 18.21 28.61 14.76
CA ALA A 416 19.17 28.95 15.80
C ALA A 416 20.56 28.37 15.54
N GLU A 417 20.65 27.13 15.04
CA GLU A 417 21.94 26.49 14.75
C GLU A 417 22.61 27.06 13.50
N VAL A 418 21.82 27.26 12.44
CA VAL A 418 22.29 27.70 11.11
C VAL A 418 22.56 29.21 11.08
N GLY A 419 21.86 29.99 11.91
CA GLY A 419 22.00 31.45 12.00
C GLY A 419 21.14 32.23 11.00
N TYR A 420 20.36 31.54 10.16
CA TYR A 420 19.37 32.12 9.26
C TYR A 420 18.22 31.14 9.02
N ALA A 421 17.10 31.65 8.50
CA ALA A 421 15.96 30.81 8.15
C ALA A 421 16.30 29.95 6.92
N VAL A 422 16.36 28.63 7.11
CA VAL A 422 16.58 27.69 6.02
C VAL A 422 15.29 27.50 5.23
N THR A 423 15.34 27.78 3.94
CA THR A 423 14.25 27.46 3.01
C THR A 423 14.32 25.99 2.63
N VAL A 424 13.26 25.23 2.90
CA VAL A 424 13.11 23.87 2.36
C VAL A 424 12.64 24.01 0.91
N ASN A 425 13.58 23.82 -0.01
CA ASN A 425 13.27 23.89 -1.44
C ASN A 425 12.34 22.74 -1.81
N GLN A 426 11.36 22.99 -2.68
CA GLN A 426 10.64 21.90 -3.33
C GLN A 426 11.53 21.36 -4.46
N PRO A 427 11.86 20.06 -4.49
CA PRO A 427 12.84 19.57 -5.46
C PRO A 427 12.33 19.67 -6.90
N TRP A 428 11.02 19.54 -7.08
CA TRP A 428 10.36 19.72 -8.37
C TRP A 428 9.48 20.96 -8.26
N SER A 429 9.95 22.06 -8.84
CA SER A 429 9.10 23.23 -9.02
C SER A 429 7.85 22.82 -9.77
N MET A 430 6.69 23.31 -9.31
CA MET A 430 5.47 23.29 -10.12
C MET A 430 5.76 24.06 -11.41
N VAL A 431 6.15 23.31 -12.44
CA VAL A 431 6.33 23.79 -13.80
C VAL A 431 7.28 24.98 -13.93
N SER A 432 8.58 24.74 -14.07
CA SER A 432 9.61 25.74 -14.44
C SER A 432 9.45 26.31 -15.87
N GLY A 433 8.25 26.30 -16.44
CA GLY A 433 7.91 26.85 -17.74
C GLY A 433 6.91 28.01 -17.73
N TRP A 434 6.39 28.43 -16.57
CA TRP A 434 5.25 29.36 -16.53
C TRP A 434 5.57 30.86 -16.67
N HIS A 435 6.82 31.28 -16.90
CA HIS A 435 7.15 32.72 -17.01
C HIS A 435 8.07 33.12 -18.17
N SER A 436 8.31 32.26 -19.17
CA SER A 436 9.04 32.69 -20.38
C SER A 436 8.31 32.28 -21.65
N GLY A 437 7.34 33.10 -22.07
CA GLY A 437 6.82 33.07 -23.44
C GLY A 437 5.31 32.91 -23.55
N ARG A 438 4.57 33.94 -23.18
CA ARG A 438 3.51 34.55 -24.00
C ARG A 438 3.08 35.89 -23.43
#